data_AF-A0A074X7P9-F1
#
_entry.id   AF-A0A074X7P9-F1
#
_cell.length_a   1.000
_cell.length_b   1.000
_cell.length_c   1.000
_cell.angle_alpha   90.00
_cell.angle_beta   90.00
_cell.angle_gamma   90.00
#
_symmetry.space_group_name_H-M   'P 1'
#
loop_
_entity.id
_entity.type
_entity.pdbx_description
1 polymer ?
#
loop_
_entity_poly.entity_id
_entity_poly.type
_entity_poly.pdbx_seq_one_letter_code
_entity_poly.pdbx_strand_id
1 'polypeptide(L)'
;AACLACRKRKSKCNGDRPSCKICTDRATECEYTVNPGQSQRQAMNKQLEAYKYVLDRLRQGSVSECRDLLLSLKSHGSVAEAVEYINGDRWMREGV
;
A
#
# COMPACT_ATOMS: atom_id res chain seq x y z
N ALA A 1 2.10 -8.19 -12.64
CA ALA A 1 2.40 -9.20 -11.60
C ALA A 1 1.44 -10.39 -11.74
N ALA A 2 1.85 -11.61 -11.40
CA ALA A 2 0.95 -12.77 -11.40
C ALA A 2 -0.08 -12.70 -10.25
N CYS A 3 -1.28 -13.26 -10.42
CA CYS A 3 -2.28 -13.39 -9.35
C CYS A 3 -1.82 -14.38 -8.25
N LEU A 4 -2.46 -14.34 -7.08
CA LEU A 4 -2.12 -15.20 -5.93
C LEU A 4 -2.26 -16.69 -6.25
N ALA A 5 -3.36 -17.09 -6.90
CA ALA A 5 -3.60 -18.48 -7.26
C ALA A 5 -2.51 -19.03 -8.18
N CYS A 6 -2.13 -18.28 -9.22
CA CYS A 6 -1.06 -18.68 -10.14
C CYS A 6 0.31 -18.73 -9.46
N ARG A 7 0.61 -17.81 -8.52
CA ARG A 7 1.85 -17.88 -7.73
C ARG A 7 1.90 -19.12 -6.87
N LYS A 8 0.83 -19.40 -6.12
CA LYS A 8 0.73 -20.59 -5.26
C LYS A 8 0.91 -21.88 -6.06
N ARG A 9 0.36 -21.92 -7.27
CA ARG A 9 0.45 -23.06 -8.21
C ARG A 9 1.72 -23.07 -9.07
N LYS A 10 2.55 -22.02 -9.01
CA LYS A 10 3.71 -21.81 -9.90
C LYS A 10 3.37 -21.90 -11.40
N SER A 11 2.16 -21.50 -11.79
CA SER A 11 1.69 -21.51 -13.19
C SER A 11 1.92 -20.16 -13.87
N LYS A 12 2.10 -20.15 -15.20
CA LYS A 12 2.24 -18.92 -15.99
C LYS A 12 0.93 -18.11 -16.00
N CYS A 13 0.89 -17.03 -15.23
CA CYS A 13 -0.23 -16.09 -15.22
C CYS A 13 -0.14 -15.14 -16.43
N ASN A 14 -1.24 -14.94 -17.13
CA ASN A 14 -1.30 -13.97 -18.23
C ASN A 14 -1.55 -12.52 -17.78
N GLY A 15 -1.95 -12.30 -16.52
CA GLY A 15 -2.07 -10.96 -15.95
C GLY A 15 -3.37 -10.23 -16.26
N ASP A 16 -4.30 -10.84 -17.00
CA ASP A 16 -5.62 -10.28 -17.29
C ASP A 16 -6.42 -10.03 -16.01
N ARG A 17 -7.26 -8.99 -16.04
CA ARG A 17 -8.11 -8.55 -14.92
C ARG A 17 -9.54 -8.36 -15.41
N PRO A 18 -10.56 -8.66 -14.60
CA PRO A 18 -10.50 -9.02 -13.17
C PRO A 18 -9.99 -10.44 -12.89
N SER A 19 -10.07 -11.37 -13.85
CA SER A 19 -9.57 -12.74 -13.71
C SER A 19 -8.61 -13.10 -14.85
N CYS A 20 -7.55 -13.85 -14.51
CA CYS A 20 -6.59 -14.39 -15.47
C CYS A 20 -7.15 -15.66 -16.13
N LYS A 21 -6.71 -16.01 -17.35
CA LYS A 21 -7.26 -17.14 -18.12
C LYS A 21 -7.27 -18.45 -17.34
N ILE A 22 -6.15 -18.80 -16.71
CA ILE A 22 -6.03 -20.03 -15.90
C ILE A 22 -7.02 -20.07 -14.74
N CYS A 23 -7.30 -18.92 -14.11
CA CYS A 23 -8.24 -18.88 -12.99
C CYS A 23 -9.68 -18.95 -13.47
N THR A 24 -10.00 -18.30 -14.60
CA THR A 24 -11.30 -18.42 -15.27
C THR A 24 -11.59 -19.86 -15.68
N ASP A 25 -10.66 -20.52 -16.38
CA ASP A 25 -10.84 -21.91 -16.87
C ASP A 25 -11.02 -22.91 -15.72
N ARG A 26 -10.39 -22.63 -14.57
CA ARG A 26 -10.43 -23.50 -13.38
C ARG A 26 -11.49 -23.07 -12.37
N ALA A 27 -12.34 -22.10 -12.69
CA ALA A 27 -13.32 -21.51 -11.78
C ALA A 27 -12.72 -21.22 -10.39
N THR A 28 -11.48 -20.72 -10.34
CA THR A 28 -10.77 -20.40 -9.09
C THR A 28 -10.79 -18.89 -8.88
N GLU A 29 -10.93 -18.47 -7.63
CA GLU A 29 -10.78 -17.06 -7.25
C GLU A 29 -9.43 -16.49 -7.72
N CYS A 30 -9.49 -15.35 -8.41
CA CYS A 30 -8.34 -14.69 -9.02
C CYS A 30 -8.05 -13.35 -8.34
N GLU A 31 -7.23 -13.38 -7.30
CA GLU A 31 -6.88 -12.18 -6.56
C GLU A 31 -5.50 -11.64 -6.93
N TYR A 32 -5.38 -10.32 -7.06
CA TYR A 32 -4.12 -9.61 -7.26
C TYR A 32 -3.87 -8.64 -6.10
N THR A 33 -2.74 -8.77 -5.42
CA THR A 33 -2.38 -7.90 -4.28
C THR A 33 -1.71 -6.58 -4.67
N VAL A 34 -1.60 -6.29 -5.97
CA VAL A 34 -1.02 -5.04 -6.49
C VAL A 34 -1.79 -4.55 -7.69
N ASN A 35 -1.70 -3.26 -7.95
CA ASN A 35 -2.31 -2.60 -9.10
C ASN A 35 -1.72 -3.08 -10.44
N PRO A 36 -2.45 -2.89 -11.56
CA PRO A 36 -1.91 -3.10 -12.90
C PRO A 36 -0.61 -2.31 -13.11
N GLY A 37 0.35 -2.88 -13.84
CA GLY A 37 1.65 -2.23 -14.10
C GLY A 37 2.61 -2.19 -12.89
N GLN A 38 2.13 -2.39 -11.67
CA GLN A 38 2.97 -2.35 -10.48
C GLN A 38 3.54 -3.74 -10.14
N SER A 39 4.86 -3.81 -9.96
CA SER A 39 5.49 -5.00 -9.38
C SER A 39 5.28 -5.05 -7.86
N GLN A 40 5.37 -6.24 -7.28
CA GLN A 40 5.30 -6.44 -5.83
C GLN A 40 6.39 -5.67 -5.09
N ARG A 41 7.62 -5.71 -5.63
CA ARG A 41 8.74 -4.96 -5.09
C ARG A 41 8.47 -3.45 -5.10
N GLN A 42 7.91 -2.91 -6.19
CA GLN A 42 7.53 -1.50 -6.24
C GLN A 42 6.45 -1.15 -5.23
N ALA A 43 5.45 -2.02 -5.03
CA ALA A 43 4.42 -1.81 -4.00
C ALA A 43 5.00 -1.83 -2.58
N MET A 44 5.81 -2.82 -2.26
CA MET A 44 6.49 -2.94 -0.97
C MET A 44 7.41 -1.73 -0.71
N ASN A 45 8.18 -1.31 -1.73
CA ASN A 45 9.03 -0.13 -1.60
C ASN A 45 8.20 1.14 -1.37
N LYS A 46 7.11 1.34 -2.12
CA LYS A 46 6.23 2.50 -1.93
C LYS A 46 5.66 2.54 -0.51
N GLN A 47 5.25 1.38 0.01
CA GLN A 47 4.79 1.26 1.40
C GLN A 47 5.91 1.61 2.37
N LEU A 48 7.11 1.03 2.21
CA LEU A 48 8.25 1.33 3.09
C LEU A 48 8.59 2.82 3.12
N GLU A 49 8.60 3.49 1.97
CA GLU A 49 8.86 4.94 1.90
C GLU A 49 7.77 5.76 2.62
N ALA A 50 6.50 5.35 2.55
CA ALA A 50 5.41 6.02 3.27
C ALA A 50 5.57 5.92 4.80
N TYR A 51 6.03 4.77 5.31
CA TYR A 51 6.30 4.60 6.75
C TYR A 51 7.54 5.39 7.19
N LYS A 52 8.62 5.36 6.39
CA LYS A 52 9.82 6.15 6.66
C LYS A 52 9.50 7.64 6.78
N TYR A 53 8.67 8.17 5.87
CA TYR A 53 8.25 9.57 5.92
C TYR A 53 7.63 9.96 7.27
N VAL A 54 6.76 9.12 7.82
CA VAL A 54 6.14 9.40 9.13
C VAL A 54 7.18 9.39 10.26
N LEU A 55 8.14 8.46 10.21
CA LEU A 55 9.24 8.41 11.19
C LEU A 55 10.15 9.65 11.08
N ASP A 56 10.45 10.10 9.87
CA ASP A 56 11.24 11.31 9.65
C ASP A 56 10.52 12.56 10.15
N ARG A 57 9.20 12.66 9.92
CA ARG A 57 8.35 13.72 10.48
C ARG A 57 8.38 13.74 12.01
N LEU A 58 8.28 12.56 12.65
CA LEU A 58 8.39 12.45 14.11
C LEU A 58 9.79 12.81 14.64
N ARG A 59 10.84 12.53 13.86
CA ARG A 59 12.21 12.83 14.26
C ARG A 59 12.56 14.32 14.13
N GLN A 60 12.03 14.99 13.11
CA GLN A 60 12.38 16.36 12.74
C GLN A 60 11.37 17.40 13.25
N GLY A 61 10.15 16.96 13.59
CA GLY A 61 9.08 17.83 14.05
C GLY A 61 9.30 18.41 15.44
N SER A 62 8.65 19.53 15.70
CA SER A 62 8.47 20.11 17.03
C SER A 62 7.66 19.19 17.95
N VAL A 63 7.73 19.41 19.26
CA VAL A 63 6.96 18.63 20.25
C VAL A 63 5.46 18.66 19.97
N SER A 64 4.91 19.80 19.54
CA SER A 64 3.50 19.93 19.16
C SER A 64 3.16 19.11 17.92
N GLU A 65 3.99 19.16 16.87
CA GLU A 65 3.77 18.36 15.66
C GLU A 65 3.87 16.86 15.95
N CYS A 66 4.84 16.45 16.76
CA CYS A 66 4.97 15.06 17.19
C CYS A 66 3.74 14.60 17.97
N ARG A 67 3.17 15.46 18.83
CA ARG A 67 1.93 15.16 19.55
C ARG A 67 0.77 14.93 18.59
N ASP A 68 0.61 15.80 17.59
CA ASP A 68 -0.50 15.69 16.62
C ASP A 68 -0.37 14.45 15.73
N LEU A 69 0.86 14.12 15.31
CA LEU A 69 1.16 12.88 14.58
C LEU A 69 0.86 11.64 15.44
N LEU A 70 1.24 11.66 16.72
CA LEU A 70 0.93 10.56 17.65
C LEU A 70 -0.58 10.41 17.89
N LEU A 71 -1.33 11.51 17.99
CA LEU A 71 -2.79 11.48 18.09
C LEU A 71 -3.41 10.90 16.81
N SER A 72 -2.89 11.29 15.65
CA SER A 72 -3.31 10.74 14.36
C SER A 72 -3.06 9.23 14.30
N LEU A 73 -1.85 8.77 14.66
CA LEU A 73 -1.51 7.35 14.73
C LEU A 73 -2.42 6.53 15.66
N LYS A 74 -2.83 7.10 16.81
CA LYS A 74 -3.69 6.42 17.79
C LYS A 74 -5.17 6.42 17.43
N SER A 75 -5.63 7.38 16.63
CA SER A 75 -7.06 7.54 16.29
C SER A 75 -7.54 6.62 15.17
N HIS A 76 -6.64 5.98 14.42
CA HIS A 76 -6.98 5.07 13.32
C HIS A 76 -6.93 3.59 13.78
N GLY A 77 -7.67 2.72 13.09
CA GLY A 77 -7.79 1.30 13.44
C GLY A 77 -6.54 0.48 13.14
N SER A 78 -5.68 0.97 12.26
CA SER A 78 -4.38 0.36 11.96
C SER A 78 -3.31 1.40 11.66
N VAL A 79 -2.04 0.98 11.82
CA VAL A 79 -0.90 1.83 11.45
C VAL A 79 -0.90 2.14 9.95
N ALA A 80 -1.36 1.22 9.10
CA ALA A 80 -1.44 1.43 7.66
C ALA A 80 -2.41 2.57 7.31
N GLU A 81 -3.62 2.55 7.88
CA GLU A 81 -4.61 3.62 7.72
C GLU A 81 -4.08 4.97 8.21
N ALA A 82 -3.45 5.00 9.38
CA ALA A 82 -2.88 6.23 9.91
C ALA A 82 -1.76 6.79 9.03
N VAL A 83 -0.87 5.93 8.53
CA VAL A 83 0.22 6.32 7.63
C VAL A 83 -0.36 6.87 6.32
N GLU A 84 -1.40 6.25 5.76
CA GLU A 84 -2.09 6.75 4.57
C GLU A 84 -2.72 8.13 4.82
N TYR A 85 -3.40 8.33 5.95
CA TYR A 85 -3.96 9.63 6.34
C TYR A 85 -2.87 10.72 6.47
N ILE A 86 -1.80 10.44 7.22
CA ILE A 86 -0.69 11.38 7.42
C ILE A 86 0.01 11.73 6.11
N ASN A 87 0.17 10.75 5.21
CA ASN A 87 0.74 10.99 3.88
C ASN A 87 -0.25 11.70 2.94
N GLY A 88 -1.56 11.55 3.13
CA GLY A 88 -2.61 12.25 2.39
C GLY A 88 -2.73 13.72 2.77
N ASP A 89 -2.46 14.07 4.04
CA ASP A 89 -2.43 15.45 4.52
C ASP A 89 -1.29 16.30 3.92
N ARG A 90 -0.38 15.66 3.19
CA ARG A 90 0.62 16.31 2.32
C ARG A 90 -0.03 17.29 1.34
N TRP A 91 -1.20 16.94 0.79
CA TRP A 91 -1.88 17.71 -0.25
C TRP A 91 -2.58 18.97 0.28
N MET A 92 -2.82 19.07 1.59
CA MET A 92 -3.40 20.27 2.23
C MET A 92 -2.32 21.29 2.63
N ARG A 93 -1.05 20.86 2.82
CA ARG A 93 0.06 21.76 3.17
C ARG A 93 0.89 22.23 1.96
N GLU A 94 0.88 21.49 0.84
CA GLU A 94 1.60 21.85 -0.40
C GLU A 94 0.73 22.58 -1.44
N GLY A 95 -0.37 23.22 -1.02
CA GLY A 95 -1.28 23.96 -1.90
C GLY A 95 -0.59 25.06 -2.72
N VAL A 96 -0.45 24.79 -4.03
CA VAL A 96 -0.35 25.76 -5.13
C VAL A 96 -1.66 25.69 -5.90
#